data_AF-A0A919J103-F1
#
_entry.id   AF-A0A919J103-F1
#
_cell.length_a   1.000
_cell.length_b   1.000
_cell.length_c   1.000
_cell.angle_alpha   90.00
_cell.angle_beta   90.00
_cell.angle_gamma   90.00
#
_symmetry.space_group_name_H-M   'P 1'
#
loop_
_entity.id
_entity.type
_entity.pdbx_description
1 polymer ?
#
loop_
_entity_poly.entity_id
_entity_poly.type
_entity_poly.pdbx_seq_one_letter_code
_entity_poly.pdbx_strand_id
1 'polypeptide(L)'
;MSGGNYASLLISVCALALAIYGVLERRRDVRRSEWLRLTAAIADLDALSFEQLKTPDGLNAGDFTNAVNSRREILSFHALALLPKFQKQVTSSELRVLAYALSRAGFPSEAERIWIRATTAAKSEGPTQVLFAHRGYAYFLYSGGRTDDGRAQMRQAIDAAGHDDDLLAKAVETLKFWAVEEAPGDFVDDLHSEAKSLAARIRAPRIRARVKEALDAPVGDALSPPPKREQSRTTTRFKINTARSQSGAQPDASPPTRRRPANPTPAR
;
A
#
# COMPACT_ATOMS: atom_id res chain seq x y z
N MET A 1 5.02 67.04 -12.62
CA MET A 1 4.12 65.87 -12.56
C MET A 1 4.92 64.63 -12.95
N SER A 2 5.30 63.75 -12.02
CA SER A 2 5.80 62.40 -12.36
C SER A 2 5.98 61.47 -11.17
N GLY A 3 6.36 61.94 -9.97
CA GLY A 3 6.69 61.05 -8.85
C GLY A 3 5.53 60.18 -8.31
N GLY A 4 4.30 60.72 -8.24
CA GLY A 4 3.15 60.00 -7.66
C GLY A 4 2.65 58.81 -8.48
N ASN A 5 2.82 58.86 -9.81
CA ASN A 5 2.32 57.81 -10.71
C ASN A 5 3.22 56.56 -10.68
N TYR A 6 4.52 56.72 -10.40
CA TYR A 6 5.42 55.57 -10.26
C TYR A 6 5.20 54.82 -8.95
N ALA A 7 4.94 55.54 -7.85
CA ALA A 7 4.67 54.94 -6.55
C ALA A 7 3.39 54.09 -6.57
N SER A 8 2.30 54.59 -7.18
CA SER A 8 1.06 53.83 -7.31
C SER A 8 1.21 52.61 -8.21
N LEU A 9 1.98 52.72 -9.30
CA LEU A 9 2.27 51.59 -10.19
C LEU A 9 3.07 50.48 -9.48
N LEU A 10 4.10 50.85 -8.71
CA LEU A 10 4.89 49.89 -7.93
C LEU A 10 4.04 49.17 -6.87
N ILE A 11 3.18 49.90 -6.16
CA ILE A 11 2.27 49.31 -5.17
C ILE A 11 1.32 48.32 -5.84
N SER A 12 0.77 48.66 -7.01
CA SER A 12 -0.12 47.78 -7.79
C SER A 12 0.59 46.50 -8.25
N VAL A 13 1.82 46.62 -8.77
CA VAL A 13 2.63 45.45 -9.18
C VAL A 13 2.97 44.56 -7.99
N CYS A 14 3.37 45.13 -6.85
CA CYS A 14 3.62 44.36 -5.63
C CYS A 14 2.36 43.67 -5.11
N ALA A 15 1.21 44.36 -5.11
CA ALA A 15 -0.06 43.78 -4.72
C ALA A 15 -0.47 42.61 -5.64
N LEU A 16 -0.29 42.76 -6.95
CA LEU A 16 -0.54 41.69 -7.93
C LEU A 16 0.40 40.49 -7.70
N ALA A 17 1.69 40.74 -7.46
CA ALA A 17 2.67 39.69 -7.19
C ALA A 17 2.31 38.90 -5.92
N LEU A 18 1.91 39.59 -4.84
CA LEU A 18 1.46 38.95 -3.60
C LEU A 18 0.15 38.16 -3.80
N ALA A 19 -0.79 38.67 -4.60
CA ALA A 19 -2.02 37.95 -4.92
C ALA A 19 -1.75 36.67 -5.72
N ILE A 20 -0.87 36.75 -6.73
CA ILE A 20 -0.43 35.58 -7.50
C ILE A 20 0.27 34.57 -6.59
N TYR A 21 1.19 35.03 -5.74
CA TYR A 21 1.90 34.17 -4.78
C TYR A 21 0.91 33.46 -3.83
N GLY A 22 -0.05 34.17 -3.26
CA GLY A 22 -1.05 33.59 -2.36
C GLY A 22 -1.93 32.54 -3.05
N VAL A 23 -2.26 32.72 -4.33
CA VAL A 23 -2.99 31.69 -5.12
C VAL A 23 -2.11 30.47 -5.37
N LEU A 24 -0.83 30.65 -5.70
CA LEU A 24 0.11 29.55 -5.92
C LEU A 24 0.35 28.74 -4.64
N GLU A 25 0.53 29.42 -3.50
CA GLU A 25 0.70 28.80 -2.18
C GLU A 25 -0.55 27.99 -1.79
N ARG A 26 -1.74 28.59 -1.88
CA ARG A 26 -3.00 27.88 -1.63
C ARG A 26 -3.17 26.66 -2.54
N ARG A 27 -2.83 26.77 -3.83
CA ARG A 27 -2.88 25.62 -4.75
C ARG A 27 -1.91 24.51 -4.33
N ARG A 28 -0.70 24.87 -3.87
CA ARG A 28 0.29 23.91 -3.37
C ARG A 28 -0.21 23.21 -2.11
N ASP A 29 -0.81 23.94 -1.19
CA ASP A 29 -1.35 23.38 0.06
C ASP A 29 -2.55 22.48 -0.18
N VAL A 30 -3.49 22.90 -1.04
CA VAL A 30 -4.62 22.05 -1.47
C VAL A 30 -4.09 20.77 -2.10
N ARG A 31 -3.13 20.87 -3.03
CA ARG A 31 -2.53 19.70 -3.68
C ARG A 31 -1.82 18.78 -2.69
N ARG A 32 -1.10 19.33 -1.71
CA ARG A 32 -0.44 18.55 -0.65
C ARG A 32 -1.46 17.86 0.25
N SER A 33 -2.55 18.55 0.61
CA SER A 33 -3.64 17.98 1.41
C SER A 33 -4.33 16.83 0.66
N GLU A 34 -4.62 17.01 -0.62
CA GLU A 34 -5.19 15.96 -1.49
C GLU A 34 -4.24 14.76 -1.63
N TRP A 35 -2.93 14.99 -1.77
CA TRP A 35 -1.94 13.91 -1.79
C TRP A 35 -1.95 13.11 -0.48
N LEU A 36 -1.93 13.81 0.66
CA LEU A 36 -1.96 13.17 1.99
C LEU A 36 -3.25 12.36 2.19
N ARG A 37 -4.39 12.84 1.68
CA ARG A 37 -5.66 12.09 1.70
C ARG A 37 -5.60 10.82 0.85
N LEU A 38 -4.98 10.87 -0.32
CA LEU A 38 -4.78 9.69 -1.17
C LEU A 38 -3.90 8.65 -0.46
N THR A 39 -2.75 9.07 0.06
CA THR A 39 -1.83 8.16 0.78
C THR A 39 -2.46 7.59 2.04
N ALA A 40 -3.25 8.38 2.77
CA ALA A 40 -3.96 7.92 3.95
C ALA A 40 -5.05 6.89 3.59
N ALA A 41 -5.82 7.13 2.53
CA ALA A 41 -6.83 6.18 2.06
C ALA A 41 -6.19 4.84 1.65
N ILE A 42 -5.05 4.86 0.95
CA ILE A 42 -4.33 3.63 0.56
C ILE A 42 -3.75 2.91 1.79
N ALA A 43 -3.17 3.64 2.75
CA ALA A 43 -2.68 3.05 3.98
C ALA A 43 -3.80 2.39 4.80
N ASP A 44 -4.98 3.02 4.87
CA ASP A 44 -6.16 2.46 5.52
C ASP A 44 -6.67 1.19 4.79
N LEU A 45 -6.62 1.17 3.46
CA LEU A 45 -6.96 -0.02 2.66
C LEU A 45 -6.00 -1.19 2.92
N ASP A 46 -4.71 -0.92 3.06
CA ASP A 46 -3.71 -1.93 3.41
C ASP A 46 -3.96 -2.47 4.83
N ALA A 47 -4.20 -1.59 5.80
CA ALA A 47 -4.56 -1.97 7.16
C ALA A 47 -5.82 -2.85 7.22
N LEU A 48 -6.86 -2.51 6.46
CA LEU A 48 -8.10 -3.30 6.37
C LEU A 48 -7.87 -4.72 5.86
N SER A 49 -6.89 -4.91 4.99
CA SER A 49 -6.54 -6.24 4.47
C SER A 49 -5.99 -7.15 5.58
N PHE A 50 -5.28 -6.59 6.56
CA PHE A 50 -4.83 -7.32 7.75
C PHE A 50 -5.90 -7.49 8.82
N GLU A 51 -6.82 -6.53 8.94
CA GLU A 51 -7.96 -6.64 9.86
C GLU A 51 -8.89 -7.79 9.46
N GLN A 52 -9.12 -8.01 8.16
CA GLN A 52 -9.94 -9.13 7.69
C GLN A 52 -9.37 -10.51 8.07
N LEU A 53 -8.05 -10.63 8.26
CA LEU A 53 -7.42 -11.88 8.71
C LEU A 53 -7.62 -12.16 10.20
N LYS A 54 -8.05 -11.15 10.97
CA LYS A 54 -8.34 -11.30 12.40
C LYS A 54 -9.84 -11.51 12.53
N THR A 55 -10.29 -12.75 12.70
CA THR A 55 -11.69 -13.00 13.10
C THR A 55 -11.86 -12.47 14.53
N PRO A 56 -12.73 -11.47 14.76
CA PRO A 56 -12.97 -10.99 16.12
C PRO A 56 -13.76 -12.03 16.91
N ASP A 57 -13.28 -12.36 18.11
CA ASP A 57 -13.99 -13.21 19.05
C ASP A 57 -15.35 -12.57 19.40
N GLY A 58 -16.45 -13.29 19.14
CA GLY A 58 -17.79 -12.90 19.60
C GLY A 58 -18.59 -11.96 18.68
N LEU A 59 -18.08 -11.58 17.50
CA LEU A 59 -18.90 -10.93 16.47
C LEU A 59 -19.41 -11.97 15.46
N ASN A 60 -20.62 -11.73 14.93
CA ASN A 60 -21.10 -12.48 13.77
C ASN A 60 -20.16 -12.20 12.58
N ALA A 61 -19.51 -13.24 12.06
CA ALA A 61 -18.53 -13.12 10.99
C ALA A 61 -19.10 -12.41 9.74
N GLY A 62 -20.40 -12.54 9.49
CA GLY A 62 -21.10 -11.86 8.40
C GLY A 62 -21.14 -10.34 8.59
N ASP A 63 -21.54 -9.86 9.76
CA ASP A 63 -21.67 -8.43 10.06
C ASP A 63 -20.30 -7.72 10.03
N PHE A 64 -19.27 -8.39 10.57
CA PHE A 64 -17.90 -7.88 10.49
C PHE A 64 -17.40 -7.78 9.05
N THR A 65 -17.65 -8.81 8.23
CA THR A 65 -17.26 -8.82 6.82
C THR A 65 -17.97 -7.71 6.04
N ASN A 66 -19.26 -7.50 6.30
CA ASN A 66 -20.04 -6.43 5.68
C ASN A 66 -19.49 -5.05 6.05
N ALA A 67 -19.20 -4.81 7.33
CA ALA A 67 -18.62 -3.54 7.78
C ALA A 67 -17.25 -3.24 7.14
N VAL A 68 -16.38 -4.25 7.05
CA VAL A 68 -15.06 -4.13 6.39
C VAL A 68 -15.22 -3.85 4.89
N ASN A 69 -16.14 -4.54 4.21
CA ASN A 69 -16.39 -4.33 2.78
C ASN A 69 -16.96 -2.93 2.50
N SER A 70 -17.91 -2.43 3.30
CA SER A 70 -18.45 -1.07 3.14
C SER A 70 -17.35 -0.01 3.34
N ARG A 71 -16.47 -0.19 4.33
CA ARG A 71 -15.34 0.75 4.54
C ARG A 71 -14.35 0.68 3.37
N ARG A 72 -14.07 -0.52 2.87
CA ARG A 72 -13.19 -0.73 1.70
C ARG A 72 -13.74 -0.05 0.46
N GLU A 73 -15.04 -0.16 0.19
CA GLU A 73 -15.70 0.50 -0.93
C GLU A 73 -15.52 2.02 -0.88
N ILE A 74 -15.86 2.65 0.26
CA ILE A 74 -15.76 4.10 0.45
C ILE A 74 -14.32 4.58 0.22
N LEU A 75 -13.33 3.91 0.84
CA LEU A 75 -11.92 4.27 0.70
C LEU A 75 -11.42 4.06 -0.72
N SER A 76 -11.85 2.99 -1.40
CA SER A 76 -11.45 2.70 -2.78
C SER A 76 -11.96 3.77 -3.74
N PHE A 77 -13.22 4.20 -3.61
CA PHE A 77 -13.76 5.28 -4.45
C PHE A 77 -13.10 6.62 -4.17
N HIS A 78 -12.81 6.94 -2.91
CA HIS A 78 -12.10 8.16 -2.56
C HIS A 78 -10.68 8.18 -3.15
N ALA A 79 -9.94 7.07 -3.03
CA ALA A 79 -8.62 6.93 -3.65
C ALA A 79 -8.71 7.01 -5.18
N LEU A 80 -9.69 6.34 -5.79
CA LEU A 80 -9.89 6.35 -7.24
C LEU A 80 -10.21 7.75 -7.77
N ALA A 81 -10.99 8.56 -7.03
CA ALA A 81 -11.31 9.94 -7.40
C ALA A 81 -10.08 10.88 -7.35
N LEU A 82 -9.14 10.63 -6.45
CA LEU A 82 -7.91 11.42 -6.32
C LEU A 82 -6.80 10.97 -7.29
N LEU A 83 -6.82 9.70 -7.71
CA LEU A 83 -5.75 9.08 -8.50
C LEU A 83 -5.38 9.82 -9.81
N PRO A 84 -6.31 10.40 -10.59
CA PRO A 84 -5.96 11.15 -11.81
C PRO A 84 -5.12 12.40 -11.54
N LYS A 85 -5.16 12.99 -10.34
CA LYS A 85 -4.40 14.20 -9.99
C LYS A 85 -2.92 13.91 -9.70
N PHE A 86 -2.58 12.66 -9.37
CA PHE A 86 -1.26 12.26 -8.87
C PHE A 86 -0.60 11.17 -9.72
N GLN A 87 -0.89 11.13 -11.03
CA GLN A 87 -0.56 9.96 -11.84
C GLN A 87 0.92 9.54 -11.83
N LYS A 88 1.83 10.51 -11.72
CA LYS A 88 3.29 10.32 -11.73
C LYS A 88 3.89 10.06 -10.35
N GLN A 89 3.13 10.24 -9.28
CA GLN A 89 3.62 10.14 -7.89
C GLN A 89 3.21 8.82 -7.23
N VAL A 90 2.16 8.17 -7.71
CA VAL A 90 1.65 6.92 -7.15
C VAL A 90 2.50 5.75 -7.65
N THR A 91 2.98 4.96 -6.71
CA THR A 91 3.82 3.78 -6.93
C THR A 91 3.00 2.57 -7.38
N SER A 92 3.66 1.59 -7.99
CA SER A 92 3.04 0.31 -8.35
C SER A 92 2.50 -0.40 -7.11
N SER A 93 3.20 -0.39 -5.97
CA SER A 93 2.70 -0.97 -4.71
C SER A 93 1.37 -0.37 -4.25
N GLU A 94 1.24 0.95 -4.30
CA GLU A 94 0.01 1.65 -3.94
C GLU A 94 -1.15 1.31 -4.90
N LEU A 95 -0.84 1.23 -6.20
CA LEU A 95 -1.82 0.79 -7.20
C LEU A 95 -2.27 -0.66 -6.96
N ARG A 96 -1.37 -1.56 -6.55
CA ARG A 96 -1.72 -2.96 -6.23
C ARG A 96 -2.69 -3.05 -5.04
N VAL A 97 -2.44 -2.27 -3.99
CA VAL A 97 -3.35 -2.19 -2.82
C VAL A 97 -4.73 -1.72 -3.26
N LEU A 98 -4.80 -0.65 -4.05
CA LEU A 98 -6.06 -0.12 -4.56
C LEU A 98 -6.78 -1.11 -5.48
N ALA A 99 -6.06 -1.78 -6.39
CA ALA A 99 -6.63 -2.76 -7.31
C ALA A 99 -7.21 -3.96 -6.56
N TYR A 100 -6.48 -4.48 -5.57
CA TYR A 100 -6.97 -5.55 -4.70
C TYR A 100 -8.22 -5.11 -3.93
N ALA A 101 -8.20 -3.90 -3.36
CA ALA A 101 -9.34 -3.36 -2.63
C ALA A 101 -10.60 -3.20 -3.52
N LEU A 102 -10.45 -2.69 -4.74
CA LEU A 102 -11.55 -2.56 -5.70
C LEU A 102 -12.14 -3.92 -6.07
N SER A 103 -11.29 -4.92 -6.33
CA SER A 103 -11.72 -6.29 -6.63
C SER A 103 -12.54 -6.87 -5.47
N ARG A 104 -12.05 -6.73 -4.23
CA ARG A 104 -12.74 -7.22 -3.03
C ARG A 104 -13.98 -6.42 -2.65
N ALA A 105 -14.14 -5.21 -3.17
CA ALA A 105 -15.33 -4.38 -3.00
C ALA A 105 -16.39 -4.62 -4.09
N GLY A 106 -16.13 -5.49 -5.07
CA GLY A 106 -17.10 -5.81 -6.13
C GLY A 106 -16.98 -4.96 -7.40
N PHE A 107 -15.84 -4.30 -7.61
CA PHE A 107 -15.57 -3.44 -8.78
C PHE A 107 -14.45 -4.04 -9.66
N PRO A 108 -14.68 -5.19 -10.34
CA PRO A 108 -13.63 -5.90 -11.08
C PRO A 108 -13.11 -5.12 -12.29
N SER A 109 -13.97 -4.37 -12.99
CA SER A 109 -13.58 -3.57 -14.16
C SER A 109 -12.60 -2.45 -13.77
N GLU A 110 -12.88 -1.75 -12.68
CA GLU A 110 -12.00 -0.74 -12.11
C GLU A 110 -10.71 -1.37 -11.61
N ALA A 111 -10.81 -2.50 -10.89
CA ALA A 111 -9.66 -3.23 -10.38
C ALA A 111 -8.70 -3.63 -11.50
N GLU A 112 -9.21 -4.19 -12.60
CA GLU A 112 -8.40 -4.57 -13.76
C GLU A 112 -7.66 -3.36 -14.35
N ARG A 113 -8.35 -2.24 -14.55
CA ARG A 113 -7.74 -1.01 -15.05
C ARG A 113 -6.59 -0.53 -14.14
N ILE A 114 -6.75 -0.66 -12.83
CA ILE A 114 -5.69 -0.31 -11.87
C ILE A 114 -4.56 -1.34 -11.89
N TRP A 115 -4.83 -2.64 -12.04
CA TRP A 115 -3.80 -3.67 -12.19
C TRP A 115 -2.92 -3.46 -13.42
N ILE A 116 -3.52 -3.17 -14.58
CA ILE A 116 -2.78 -2.84 -15.82
C ILE A 116 -1.89 -1.62 -15.61
N ARG A 117 -2.39 -0.63 -14.88
CA ARG A 117 -1.59 0.56 -14.54
C ARG A 117 -0.46 0.24 -13.57
N ALA A 118 -0.70 -0.66 -12.60
CA ALA A 118 0.31 -1.10 -11.64
C ALA A 118 1.47 -1.83 -12.33
N THR A 119 1.18 -2.76 -13.26
CA THR A 119 2.21 -3.46 -14.05
C THR A 119 2.99 -2.50 -14.95
N THR A 120 2.32 -1.48 -15.49
CA THR A 120 2.98 -0.43 -16.28
C THR A 120 3.93 0.42 -15.42
N ALA A 121 3.48 0.90 -14.25
CA ALA A 121 4.31 1.69 -13.33
C ALA A 121 5.52 0.89 -12.82
N ALA A 122 5.30 -0.38 -12.48
CA ALA A 122 6.32 -1.28 -11.95
C ALA A 122 7.56 -1.41 -12.84
N LYS A 123 7.41 -1.31 -14.17
CA LYS A 123 8.54 -1.35 -15.13
C LYS A 123 9.59 -0.28 -14.86
N SER A 124 9.17 0.88 -14.36
CA SER A 124 10.09 1.98 -14.00
C SER A 124 10.66 1.88 -12.58
N GLU A 125 10.08 1.03 -11.72
CA GLU A 125 10.49 0.88 -10.31
C GLU A 125 11.45 -0.29 -10.07
N GLY A 126 11.60 -1.15 -11.07
CA GLY A 126 12.59 -2.23 -11.10
C GLY A 126 12.00 -3.64 -10.98
N PRO A 127 12.85 -4.67 -11.12
CA PRO A 127 12.40 -6.04 -11.34
C PRO A 127 11.56 -6.62 -10.19
N THR A 128 11.87 -6.24 -8.95
CA THR A 128 11.09 -6.61 -7.76
C THR A 128 9.64 -6.18 -7.87
N GLN A 129 9.39 -4.93 -8.28
CA GLN A 129 8.03 -4.41 -8.41
C GLN A 129 7.31 -5.04 -9.60
N VAL A 130 8.02 -5.30 -10.71
CA VAL A 130 7.47 -6.03 -11.87
C VAL A 130 6.97 -7.40 -11.44
N LEU A 131 7.79 -8.18 -10.73
CA LEU A 131 7.41 -9.50 -10.21
C LEU A 131 6.13 -9.42 -9.37
N PHE A 132 6.08 -8.52 -8.39
CA PHE A 132 4.90 -8.42 -7.52
C PHE A 132 3.64 -7.88 -8.20
N ALA A 133 3.78 -6.98 -9.18
CA ALA A 133 2.64 -6.46 -9.94
C ALA A 133 2.03 -7.52 -10.85
N HIS A 134 2.85 -8.25 -11.60
CA HIS A 134 2.39 -9.32 -12.45
C HIS A 134 1.81 -10.49 -11.64
N ARG A 135 2.46 -10.88 -10.52
CA ARG A 135 1.93 -11.90 -9.62
C ARG A 135 0.57 -11.52 -9.06
N GLY A 136 0.42 -10.29 -8.57
CA GLY A 136 -0.85 -9.79 -8.04
C GLY A 136 -1.97 -9.74 -9.09
N TYR A 137 -1.64 -9.29 -10.31
CA TYR A 137 -2.62 -9.26 -11.40
C TYR A 137 -3.01 -10.66 -11.85
N ALA A 138 -2.07 -11.62 -11.87
CA ALA A 138 -2.37 -13.01 -12.16
C ALA A 138 -3.45 -13.57 -11.21
N TYR A 139 -3.32 -13.37 -9.90
CA TYR A 139 -4.34 -13.81 -8.94
C TYR A 139 -5.71 -13.20 -9.20
N PHE A 140 -5.75 -11.92 -9.53
CA PHE A 140 -6.99 -11.25 -9.91
C PHE A 140 -7.63 -11.95 -11.13
N LEU A 141 -6.83 -12.30 -12.15
CA LEU A 141 -7.31 -12.99 -13.35
C LEU A 141 -7.79 -14.43 -13.05
N TYR A 142 -7.05 -15.19 -12.24
CA TYR A 142 -7.48 -16.51 -11.76
C TYR A 142 -8.81 -16.44 -11.02
N SER A 143 -8.97 -15.47 -10.12
CA SER A 143 -10.23 -15.28 -9.37
C SER A 143 -11.42 -14.93 -10.27
N GLY A 144 -11.16 -14.38 -11.46
CA GLY A 144 -12.15 -14.10 -12.49
C GLY A 144 -12.33 -15.22 -13.53
N GLY A 145 -11.71 -16.38 -13.35
CA GLY A 145 -11.77 -17.51 -14.29
C GLY A 145 -10.98 -17.31 -15.59
N ARG A 146 -10.13 -16.28 -15.67
CA ARG A 146 -9.29 -15.96 -16.84
C ARG A 146 -7.93 -16.63 -16.73
N THR A 147 -7.95 -17.96 -16.70
CA THR A 147 -6.79 -18.81 -16.42
C THR A 147 -5.62 -18.53 -17.37
N ASP A 148 -5.84 -18.47 -18.68
CA ASP A 148 -4.77 -18.27 -19.66
C ASP A 148 -4.08 -16.90 -19.53
N ASP A 149 -4.85 -15.85 -19.26
CA ASP A 149 -4.29 -14.52 -18.98
C ASP A 149 -3.51 -14.55 -17.66
N GLY A 150 -4.01 -15.24 -16.64
CA GLY A 150 -3.33 -15.47 -15.37
C GLY A 150 -1.97 -16.15 -15.55
N ARG A 151 -1.91 -17.22 -16.34
CA ARG A 151 -0.68 -17.94 -16.72
C ARG A 151 0.33 -17.01 -17.39
N ALA A 152 -0.13 -16.19 -18.33
CA ALA A 152 0.71 -15.22 -19.02
C ALA A 152 1.31 -14.20 -18.03
N GLN A 153 0.52 -13.70 -17.08
CA GLN A 153 1.02 -12.80 -16.04
C GLN A 153 1.99 -13.48 -15.06
N MET A 154 1.74 -14.74 -14.66
CA MET A 154 2.69 -15.50 -13.82
C MET A 154 4.04 -15.66 -14.51
N ARG A 155 4.05 -15.97 -15.82
CA ARG A 155 5.28 -16.06 -16.62
C ARG A 155 6.05 -14.73 -16.63
N GLN A 156 5.35 -13.62 -16.88
CA GLN A 156 5.96 -12.27 -16.80
C GLN A 156 6.56 -11.97 -15.40
N ALA A 157 5.92 -12.43 -14.33
CA ALA A 157 6.44 -12.27 -12.98
C ALA A 157 7.73 -13.08 -12.74
N ILE A 158 7.80 -14.31 -13.25
CA ILE A 158 8.97 -15.20 -13.14
C ILE A 158 10.14 -14.65 -13.97
N ASP A 159 9.88 -14.22 -15.20
CA ASP A 159 10.89 -13.67 -16.11
C ASP A 159 11.58 -12.42 -15.53
N ALA A 160 10.84 -11.62 -14.75
CA ALA A 160 11.38 -10.45 -14.08
C ALA A 160 12.44 -10.77 -13.01
N ALA A 161 12.53 -12.00 -12.52
CA ALA A 161 13.52 -12.35 -11.49
C ALA A 161 14.97 -12.30 -11.99
N GLY A 162 15.20 -12.55 -13.28
CA GLY A 162 16.52 -12.53 -13.89
C GLY A 162 17.50 -13.51 -13.22
N HIS A 163 18.56 -12.96 -12.61
CA HIS A 163 19.65 -13.71 -11.97
C HIS A 163 19.85 -13.35 -10.49
N ASP A 164 18.98 -12.53 -9.91
CA ASP A 164 19.07 -12.12 -8.52
C ASP A 164 18.54 -13.23 -7.60
N ASP A 165 19.32 -13.65 -6.60
CA ASP A 165 18.98 -14.78 -5.73
C ASP A 165 17.71 -14.54 -4.91
N ASP A 166 17.47 -13.30 -4.45
CA ASP A 166 16.26 -12.96 -3.69
C ASP A 166 15.03 -12.96 -4.60
N LEU A 167 15.15 -12.45 -5.83
CA LEU A 167 14.07 -12.51 -6.81
C LEU A 167 13.80 -13.91 -7.32
N LEU A 168 14.84 -14.74 -7.52
CA LEU A 168 14.67 -16.15 -7.87
C LEU A 168 13.92 -16.89 -6.77
N ALA A 169 14.21 -16.62 -5.49
CA ALA A 169 13.42 -17.15 -4.39
C ALA A 169 11.94 -16.74 -4.47
N LYS A 170 11.64 -15.49 -4.87
CA LYS A 170 10.27 -15.02 -5.09
C LYS A 170 9.61 -15.62 -6.34
N ALA A 171 10.35 -15.88 -7.40
CA ALA A 171 9.84 -16.61 -8.56
C ALA A 171 9.48 -18.07 -8.23
N VAL A 172 10.29 -18.73 -7.38
CA VAL A 172 9.95 -20.06 -6.86
C VAL A 172 8.66 -20.04 -6.05
N GLU A 173 8.47 -19.06 -5.16
CA GLU A 173 7.19 -18.87 -4.45
C GLU A 173 6.03 -18.68 -5.45
N THR A 174 6.22 -17.86 -6.50
CA THR A 174 5.22 -17.64 -7.54
C THR A 174 4.84 -18.94 -8.27
N LEU A 175 5.81 -19.79 -8.64
CA LEU A 175 5.54 -21.10 -9.27
C LEU A 175 4.75 -22.03 -8.35
N LYS A 176 5.08 -22.06 -7.05
CA LYS A 176 4.30 -22.83 -6.07
C LYS A 176 2.85 -22.37 -6.01
N PHE A 177 2.61 -21.06 -5.99
CA PHE A 177 1.25 -20.54 -5.99
C PHE A 177 0.52 -20.82 -7.29
N TRP A 178 1.20 -20.69 -8.42
CA TRP A 178 0.62 -21.05 -9.71
C TRP A 178 0.19 -22.53 -9.73
N ALA A 179 1.01 -23.43 -9.20
CA ALA A 179 0.66 -24.85 -9.07
C ALA A 179 -0.59 -25.09 -8.20
N VAL A 180 -0.84 -24.27 -7.17
CA VAL A 180 -2.07 -24.33 -6.35
C VAL A 180 -3.30 -23.97 -7.16
N GLU A 181 -3.25 -22.84 -7.87
CA GLU A 181 -4.39 -22.33 -8.63
C GLU A 181 -4.78 -23.26 -9.80
N GLU A 182 -3.84 -24.04 -10.32
CA GLU A 182 -4.05 -25.00 -11.42
C GLU A 182 -4.40 -26.41 -10.93
N ALA A 183 -4.41 -26.68 -9.63
CA ALA A 183 -4.62 -28.03 -9.11
C ALA A 183 -6.12 -28.41 -9.03
N PRO A 184 -6.49 -29.65 -9.40
CA PRO A 184 -5.68 -30.65 -10.09
C PRO A 184 -5.58 -30.33 -11.60
N GLY A 185 -4.37 -30.36 -12.15
CA GLY A 185 -4.14 -30.12 -13.57
C GLY A 185 -2.82 -30.73 -14.04
N ASP A 186 -2.74 -31.05 -15.32
CA ASP A 186 -1.60 -31.79 -15.91
C ASP A 186 -0.27 -31.03 -15.81
N PHE A 187 -0.31 -29.71 -15.64
CA PHE A 187 0.87 -28.84 -15.60
C PHE A 187 1.48 -28.67 -14.20
N VAL A 188 0.86 -29.23 -13.16
CA VAL A 188 1.33 -29.06 -11.77
C VAL A 188 2.74 -29.63 -11.57
N ASP A 189 3.04 -30.79 -12.16
CA ASP A 189 4.35 -31.43 -12.06
C ASP A 189 5.43 -30.64 -12.83
N ASP A 190 5.07 -30.05 -13.97
CA ASP A 190 5.97 -29.18 -14.74
C ASP A 190 6.34 -27.93 -13.94
N LEU A 191 5.35 -27.28 -13.29
CA LEU A 191 5.57 -26.12 -12.44
C LEU A 191 6.46 -26.45 -11.24
N HIS A 192 6.27 -27.61 -10.60
CA HIS A 192 7.15 -28.08 -9.52
C HIS A 192 8.58 -28.36 -10.00
N SER A 193 8.73 -28.96 -11.19
CA SER A 193 10.04 -29.20 -11.80
C SER A 193 10.75 -27.88 -12.12
N GLU A 194 10.04 -26.92 -12.71
CA GLU A 194 10.55 -25.57 -12.99
C GLU A 194 10.98 -24.87 -11.70
N ALA A 195 10.19 -24.98 -10.63
CA ALA A 195 10.50 -24.38 -9.34
C ALA A 195 11.79 -24.96 -8.72
N LYS A 196 11.99 -26.28 -8.83
CA LYS A 196 13.24 -26.94 -8.41
C LYS A 196 14.44 -26.48 -9.25
N SER A 197 14.24 -26.32 -10.55
CA SER A 197 15.28 -25.80 -11.47
C SER A 197 15.69 -24.37 -11.12
N LEU A 198 14.73 -23.48 -10.86
CA LEU A 198 15.01 -22.12 -10.39
C LEU A 198 15.73 -22.10 -9.04
N ALA A 199 15.29 -22.93 -8.09
CA ALA A 199 15.93 -23.03 -6.77
C ALA A 199 17.40 -23.48 -6.86
N ALA A 200 17.74 -24.35 -7.83
CA ALA A 200 19.12 -24.78 -8.06
C ALA A 200 20.05 -23.65 -8.56
N ARG A 201 19.49 -22.61 -9.19
CA ARG A 201 20.24 -21.44 -9.67
C ARG A 201 20.65 -20.47 -8.56
N ILE A 202 20.02 -20.54 -7.38
CA ILE A 202 20.26 -19.64 -6.26
C ILE A 202 21.64 -19.89 -5.66
N ARG A 203 22.52 -18.90 -5.68
CA ARG A 203 23.92 -19.04 -5.25
C ARG A 203 24.08 -18.94 -3.74
N ALA A 204 23.37 -18.01 -3.09
CA ALA A 204 23.44 -17.76 -1.66
C ALA A 204 22.96 -18.97 -0.84
N PRO A 205 23.83 -19.64 -0.04
CA PRO A 205 23.47 -20.87 0.67
C PRO A 205 22.29 -20.69 1.64
N ARG A 206 22.21 -19.53 2.30
CA ARG A 206 21.12 -19.21 3.23
C ARG A 206 19.76 -19.11 2.51
N ILE A 207 19.73 -18.46 1.35
CA ILE A 207 18.50 -18.32 0.56
C ILE A 207 18.11 -19.68 -0.01
N ARG A 208 19.08 -20.44 -0.55
CA ARG A 208 18.86 -21.79 -1.08
C ARG A 208 18.28 -22.74 -0.03
N ALA A 209 18.83 -22.73 1.19
CA ALA A 209 18.31 -23.55 2.29
C ALA A 209 16.85 -23.19 2.62
N ARG A 210 16.53 -21.90 2.72
CA ARG A 210 15.15 -21.40 2.93
C ARG A 210 14.21 -21.83 1.81
N VAL A 211 14.63 -21.71 0.55
CA VAL A 211 13.81 -22.07 -0.62
C VAL A 211 13.60 -23.58 -0.69
N LYS A 212 14.62 -24.38 -0.37
CA LYS A 212 14.49 -25.84 -0.29
C LYS A 212 13.48 -26.25 0.77
N GLU A 213 13.60 -25.71 2.00
CA GLU A 213 12.63 -25.94 3.08
C GLU A 213 11.21 -25.56 2.63
N ALA A 214 11.06 -24.43 1.94
CA ALA A 214 9.77 -24.00 1.41
C ALA A 214 9.24 -24.94 0.32
N LEU A 215 10.08 -25.49 -0.57
CA LEU A 215 9.66 -26.44 -1.62
C LEU A 215 9.23 -27.80 -1.05
N ASP A 216 9.89 -28.25 0.02
CA ASP A 216 9.60 -29.53 0.67
C ASP A 216 8.34 -29.44 1.57
N ALA A 217 7.95 -28.23 2.00
CA ALA A 217 6.74 -28.03 2.79
C ALA A 217 5.46 -28.31 1.98
N PRO A 218 4.47 -29.02 2.56
CA PRO A 218 3.20 -29.29 1.90
C PRO A 218 2.54 -27.98 1.49
N VAL A 219 1.93 -28.01 0.30
CA VAL A 219 1.43 -26.82 -0.39
C VAL A 219 0.46 -26.00 0.47
N GLY A 220 -0.34 -26.66 1.31
CA GLY A 220 -1.26 -26.01 2.25
C GLY A 220 -0.59 -25.21 3.38
N ASP A 221 0.60 -25.59 3.83
CA ASP A 221 1.31 -24.90 4.92
C ASP A 221 2.15 -23.72 4.42
N ALA A 222 2.58 -23.75 3.16
CA ALA A 222 3.46 -22.73 2.58
C ALA A 222 2.78 -21.37 2.37
N LEU A 223 1.44 -21.32 2.40
CA LEU A 223 0.64 -20.09 2.37
C LEU A 223 0.45 -19.46 3.75
N SER A 224 0.78 -20.18 4.83
CA SER A 224 0.72 -19.61 6.17
C SER A 224 1.80 -18.54 6.32
N PRO A 225 1.48 -17.36 6.89
CA PRO A 225 2.50 -16.36 7.18
C PRO A 225 3.61 -17.03 8.01
N PRO A 226 4.89 -16.73 7.76
CA PRO A 226 5.98 -17.36 8.49
C PRO A 226 5.69 -17.26 9.99
N PRO A 227 5.87 -18.35 10.76
CA PRO A 227 5.62 -18.32 12.20
C PRO A 227 6.36 -17.11 12.76
N LYS A 228 5.69 -16.33 13.62
CA LYS A 228 6.21 -15.08 14.21
C LYS A 228 7.53 -15.37 14.94
N ARG A 229 8.64 -15.52 14.21
CA ARG A 229 9.99 -15.55 14.76
C ARG A 229 10.24 -14.12 15.22
N GLU A 230 10.02 -13.91 16.52
CA GLU A 230 10.45 -12.78 17.33
C GLU A 230 11.01 -11.61 16.52
N GLN A 231 10.12 -10.77 15.99
CA GLN A 231 10.45 -9.40 15.59
C GLN A 231 10.86 -8.53 16.81
N SER A 232 11.00 -9.14 17.99
CA SER A 232 11.46 -8.59 19.27
C SER A 232 12.87 -7.98 19.23
N ARG A 233 13.66 -8.14 18.15
CA ARG A 233 15.03 -7.59 18.08
C ARG A 233 15.18 -6.30 17.28
N THR A 234 14.28 -5.98 16.35
CA THR A 234 14.40 -4.75 15.53
C THR A 234 13.56 -3.58 16.08
N THR A 235 12.44 -3.84 16.75
CA THR A 235 11.60 -2.77 17.32
C THR A 235 12.21 -2.13 18.57
N THR A 236 13.13 -2.83 19.26
CA THR A 236 13.84 -2.29 20.43
C THR A 236 14.84 -1.20 20.04
N ARG A 237 15.43 -1.23 18.82
CA ARG A 237 16.34 -0.16 18.38
C ARG A 237 15.63 1.14 17.98
N PHE A 238 14.38 1.07 17.53
CA PHE A 238 13.62 2.28 17.17
C PHE A 238 13.05 3.01 18.41
N LYS A 239 12.63 2.27 19.45
CA LYS A 239 12.15 2.88 20.71
C LYS A 239 13.27 3.57 21.51
N ILE A 240 14.51 3.10 21.41
CA ILE A 240 15.65 3.72 22.13
C ILE A 240 16.04 5.08 21.51
N ASN A 241 15.86 5.29 20.20
CA ASN A 241 16.18 6.56 19.56
C ASN A 241 15.07 7.62 19.72
N THR A 242 13.80 7.23 19.85
CA THR A 242 12.71 8.20 20.09
C THR A 242 12.68 8.70 21.53
N ALA A 243 13.09 7.88 22.50
CA ALA A 243 13.15 8.30 23.91
C ALA A 243 14.25 9.33 24.20
N ARG A 244 15.30 9.42 23.36
CA ARG A 244 16.41 10.37 23.55
C ARG A 244 16.15 11.75 22.96
N SER A 245 15.15 11.91 22.09
CA SER A 245 14.82 13.20 21.45
C SER A 245 13.74 14.01 22.19
N GLN A 246 13.14 13.47 23.27
CA GLN A 246 12.12 14.17 24.07
C GLN A 246 12.63 14.71 25.41
N SER A 247 13.93 14.60 25.71
CA SER A 247 14.54 15.13 26.95
C SER A 247 15.09 16.56 26.80
N GLY A 248 14.46 17.39 25.96
CA GLY A 248 14.83 18.78 25.72
C GLY A 248 13.74 19.76 26.19
N ALA A 249 13.81 20.11 27.48
CA ALA A 249 13.29 21.32 28.14
C ALA A 249 12.02 22.00 27.57
N GLN A 250 10.91 21.87 28.30
CA GLN A 250 9.75 22.76 28.17
C GLN A 250 9.58 23.52 29.50
N PRO A 251 9.56 24.87 29.51
CA PRO A 251 9.40 25.64 30.74
C PRO A 251 7.94 25.67 31.21
N ASP A 252 7.78 25.58 32.53
CA ASP A 252 6.52 25.70 33.26
C ASP A 252 5.76 26.98 32.91
N ALA A 253 4.57 26.83 32.34
CA ALA A 253 3.56 27.88 32.27
C ALA A 253 2.31 27.38 33.02
N SER A 254 2.14 27.85 34.24
CA SER A 254 0.96 27.58 35.07
C SER A 254 -0.31 28.12 34.39
N PRO A 255 -1.43 27.38 34.43
CA PRO A 255 -2.69 27.82 33.85
C PRO A 255 -3.41 28.84 34.76
N PRO A 256 -4.06 29.89 34.20
CA PRO A 256 -4.86 30.81 34.98
C PRO A 256 -6.17 30.16 35.46
N THR A 257 -6.41 30.24 36.77
CA THR A 257 -7.62 29.83 37.46
C THR A 257 -8.82 30.64 36.98
N ARG A 258 -9.72 30.00 36.23
CA ARG A 258 -11.00 30.58 35.80
C ARG A 258 -11.98 30.62 36.98
N ARG A 259 -12.24 31.81 37.53
CA ARG A 259 -13.29 32.03 38.53
C ARG A 259 -14.67 31.78 37.90
N ARG A 260 -15.46 30.91 38.54
CA ARG A 260 -16.84 30.57 38.19
C ARG A 260 -17.77 31.65 38.78
N PRO A 261 -18.68 32.29 38.01
CA PRO A 261 -19.67 33.20 38.57
C PRO A 261 -20.76 32.43 39.33
N ALA A 262 -21.20 33.01 40.44
CA ALA A 262 -22.26 32.50 41.31
C ALA A 262 -23.64 32.68 40.66
N ASN A 263 -24.49 31.66 40.75
CA ASN A 263 -25.89 31.73 40.34
C ASN A 263 -26.70 32.53 41.37
N PRO A 264 -27.59 33.45 40.95
CA PRO A 264 -28.55 34.08 41.84
C PRO A 264 -29.74 33.15 42.13
N THR A 265 -30.06 33.02 43.41
CA THR A 265 -31.24 32.34 43.95
C THR A 265 -32.51 33.13 43.66
N PRO A 266 -33.63 32.51 43.23
CA PRO A 266 -34.90 33.20 43.12
C PRO A 266 -35.57 33.37 44.49
N ALA A 267 -36.04 34.59 44.79
CA ALA A 267 -36.91 34.87 45.94
C ALA A 267 -38.36 34.47 45.62
N ARG A 268 -39.04 33.95 46.65
CA ARG A 268 -40.50 33.76 46.70
C ARG A 268 -41.16 34.98 47.31
#